data_AF-A0A2V7MU36-F1
#
_entry.id   AF-A0A2V7MU36-F1
#
_cell.length_a   1.000
_cell.length_b   1.000
_cell.length_c   1.000
_cell.angle_alpha   90.00
_cell.angle_beta   90.00
_cell.angle_gamma   90.00
#
_symmetry.space_group_name_H-M   'P 1'
#
loop_
_entity.id
_entity.type
_entity.pdbx_description
1 polymer ?
#
loop_
_entity_poly.entity_id
_entity_poly.type
_entity_poly.pdbx_seq_one_letter_code
_entity_poly.pdbx_strand_id
1 'polypeptide(L)'
;MITDGLNPLTVLLFVGAVLGGAALVVLFLVARVTQRQPYARVTLRTLIAGAGLYALLFLGASLFSRSRVLAPGEEKHICEIDCHLAYSVTGSKSEPLPDGRLRETVTVKVRFDEGTISARRSHTASLTPNSRYVALVDAQGHEYPGSTDELRRALIPGESYTADIVFEVPAATADLRLVLRNNDAETTFIIGHENSLWHGKTTFALAKAS
;
A
#
# COMPACT_ATOMS: atom_id res chain seq x y z
N MET A 1 4.34 -10.72 11.59
CA MET A 1 4.57 -10.09 10.28
C MET A 1 3.38 -9.19 9.99
N ILE A 2 3.60 -7.88 9.88
CA ILE A 2 2.55 -6.92 9.50
C ILE A 2 2.76 -6.62 8.01
N THR A 3 1.84 -7.10 7.18
CA THR A 3 1.86 -6.86 5.73
C THR A 3 0.93 -5.73 5.36
N ASP A 4 1.16 -5.13 4.20
CA ASP A 4 0.28 -4.17 3.52
C ASP A 4 -1.09 -4.76 3.09
N GLY A 5 -1.26 -6.09 3.21
CA GLY A 5 -2.50 -6.80 2.91
C GLY A 5 -2.55 -7.43 1.51
N LEU A 6 -1.48 -7.32 0.71
CA LEU A 6 -1.38 -7.98 -0.58
C LEU A 6 -1.19 -9.50 -0.41
N ASN A 7 -2.29 -10.26 -0.49
CA ASN A 7 -2.28 -11.73 -0.56
C ASN A 7 -2.64 -12.18 -1.98
N PRO A 8 -1.97 -13.21 -2.55
CA PRO A 8 -2.32 -13.79 -3.85
C PRO A 8 -3.82 -14.01 -4.09
N LEU A 9 -4.56 -14.46 -3.08
CA LEU A 9 -6.01 -14.67 -3.18
C LEU A 9 -6.76 -13.36 -3.45
N THR A 10 -6.44 -12.29 -2.73
CA THR A 10 -7.10 -10.97 -2.88
C THR A 10 -6.80 -10.35 -4.24
N VAL A 11 -5.57 -10.53 -4.74
CA VAL A 11 -5.17 -10.09 -6.09
C VAL A 11 -5.93 -10.88 -7.15
N LEU A 12 -5.98 -12.20 -7.05
CA LEU A 12 -6.70 -13.05 -8.00
C LEU A 12 -8.22 -12.76 -8.00
N LEU A 13 -8.81 -12.49 -6.83
CA LEU A 13 -10.20 -12.08 -6.71
C LEU A 13 -10.45 -10.73 -7.41
N PHE A 14 -9.55 -9.75 -7.24
CA PHE A 14 -9.65 -8.46 -7.92
C PHE A 14 -9.51 -8.62 -9.44
N VAL A 15 -8.45 -9.28 -9.92
CA VAL A 15 -8.22 -9.51 -11.35
C VAL A 15 -9.38 -10.31 -11.97
N GLY A 16 -9.86 -11.35 -11.28
CA GLY A 16 -11.02 -12.13 -11.71
C GLY A 16 -12.31 -11.30 -11.79
N ALA A 17 -12.54 -10.41 -10.82
CA ALA A 17 -13.69 -9.51 -10.82
C ALA A 17 -13.62 -8.50 -11.98
N VAL A 18 -12.44 -7.94 -12.26
CA VAL A 18 -12.23 -7.00 -13.37
C VAL A 18 -12.41 -7.69 -14.72
N LEU A 19 -11.71 -8.79 -14.97
CA LEU A 19 -11.77 -9.50 -16.26
C LEU A 19 -13.13 -10.16 -16.48
N GLY A 20 -13.67 -10.81 -15.45
CA GLY A 20 -15.00 -11.41 -15.49
C GLY A 20 -16.09 -10.35 -15.69
N GLY A 21 -15.99 -9.22 -14.99
CA GLY A 21 -16.88 -8.07 -15.17
C GLY A 21 -16.83 -7.51 -16.59
N ALA A 22 -15.63 -7.29 -17.14
CA ALA A 22 -15.45 -6.81 -18.51
C ALA A 22 -16.06 -7.79 -19.54
N ALA A 23 -15.82 -9.09 -19.38
CA ALA A 23 -16.41 -10.11 -20.25
C ALA A 23 -17.95 -10.11 -20.17
N LEU A 24 -18.52 -10.00 -18.97
CA LEU A 24 -19.98 -9.90 -18.78
C LEU A 24 -20.54 -8.62 -19.41
N VAL A 25 -19.84 -7.48 -19.33
CA VAL A 25 -20.25 -6.24 -20.00
C VAL A 25 -20.29 -6.44 -21.52
N VAL A 26 -19.25 -7.03 -22.11
CA VAL A 26 -19.21 -7.32 -23.55
C VAL A 26 -20.35 -8.25 -23.96
N LEU A 27 -20.56 -9.34 -23.22
CA LEU A 27 -21.66 -10.28 -23.47
C LEU A 27 -23.04 -9.61 -23.35
N PHE A 28 -23.21 -8.71 -22.38
CA PHE A 28 -24.43 -7.94 -22.23
C PHE A 28 -24.68 -7.05 -23.45
N LEU A 29 -23.67 -6.32 -23.91
CA LEU A 29 -23.77 -5.46 -25.10
C LEU A 29 -24.09 -6.28 -26.36
N VAL A 30 -23.40 -7.39 -26.59
CA VAL A 30 -23.67 -8.30 -27.72
C VAL A 30 -25.09 -8.87 -27.64
N ALA A 31 -25.54 -9.32 -26.47
CA ALA A 31 -26.89 -9.83 -26.28
C ALA A 31 -27.96 -8.76 -26.52
N ARG A 32 -27.69 -7.49 -26.16
CA ARG A 32 -28.59 -6.36 -26.43
C ARG A 32 -28.67 -6.04 -27.93
N VAL A 33 -27.54 -6.01 -28.63
CA VAL A 33 -27.47 -5.74 -30.09
C VAL A 33 -28.13 -6.86 -30.89
N THR A 34 -27.87 -8.12 -30.53
CA THR A 34 -28.50 -9.30 -31.17
C THR A 34 -29.95 -9.54 -30.73
N GLN A 35 -30.53 -8.62 -29.95
CA GLN A 35 -31.89 -8.70 -29.40
C GLN A 35 -32.19 -9.97 -28.60
N ARG A 36 -31.15 -10.62 -28.06
CA ARG A 36 -31.24 -11.80 -27.19
C ARG A 36 -31.54 -11.41 -25.75
N GLN A 37 -32.75 -10.91 -25.53
CA GLN A 37 -33.24 -10.41 -24.23
C GLN A 37 -33.05 -11.35 -23.02
N PRO A 38 -33.30 -12.68 -23.10
CA PRO A 38 -33.08 -13.53 -21.93
C PRO A 38 -31.60 -13.59 -21.52
N TYR A 39 -30.69 -13.66 -22.50
CA TYR A 39 -29.25 -13.63 -22.22
C TYR A 39 -28.82 -12.30 -21.62
N ALA A 40 -29.27 -11.17 -22.18
CA ALA A 40 -28.96 -9.85 -21.63
C ALA A 40 -29.39 -9.71 -20.16
N ARG A 41 -30.58 -10.23 -19.79
CA ARG A 41 -31.05 -10.21 -18.40
C ARG A 41 -30.20 -11.08 -17.48
N VAL A 42 -29.84 -12.29 -17.90
CA VAL A 42 -28.99 -13.19 -17.10
C VAL A 42 -27.61 -12.57 -16.89
N THR A 43 -26.97 -12.10 -17.96
CA THR A 43 -25.64 -11.48 -17.89
C THR A 43 -25.64 -10.25 -16.98
N LEU A 44 -26.67 -9.39 -17.08
CA LEU A 44 -26.80 -8.22 -16.21
C LEU A 44 -26.99 -8.61 -14.74
N ARG A 45 -27.84 -9.61 -14.45
CA ARG A 45 -28.04 -10.10 -13.08
C ARG A 45 -26.74 -10.66 -12.49
N THR A 46 -26.00 -11.45 -13.27
CA THR A 46 -24.70 -11.99 -12.85
C THR A 46 -23.69 -10.89 -12.58
N LEU A 47 -23.63 -9.87 -13.45
CA LEU A 47 -22.75 -8.71 -13.27
C LEU A 47 -23.07 -7.95 -11.97
N ILE A 48 -24.34 -7.61 -11.75
CA ILE A 48 -24.78 -6.90 -10.54
C ILE A 48 -24.53 -7.74 -9.29
N ALA A 49 -24.84 -9.04 -9.32
CA ALA A 49 -24.62 -9.93 -8.19
C ALA A 49 -23.12 -10.06 -7.86
N GLY A 50 -22.27 -10.23 -8.86
CA GLY A 50 -20.82 -10.30 -8.68
C GLY A 50 -20.23 -9.00 -8.14
N ALA A 51 -20.61 -7.86 -8.71
CA ALA A 51 -20.18 -6.54 -8.23
C ALA A 51 -20.67 -6.27 -6.80
N GLY A 52 -21.93 -6.61 -6.48
CA GLY A 52 -22.49 -6.47 -5.15
C GLY A 52 -21.79 -7.35 -4.11
N LEU A 53 -21.47 -8.60 -4.46
CA LEU A 53 -20.70 -9.49 -3.60
C LEU A 53 -19.29 -8.95 -3.34
N TYR A 54 -18.59 -8.49 -4.39
CA TYR A 54 -17.27 -7.89 -4.25
C TYR A 54 -17.31 -6.67 -3.33
N ALA A 55 -18.27 -5.77 -3.54
CA ALA A 55 -18.46 -4.58 -2.72
C ALA A 55 -18.75 -4.94 -1.26
N LEU A 56 -19.59 -5.95 -0.99
CA LEU A 56 -19.89 -6.41 0.36
C LEU A 56 -18.64 -6.94 1.07
N LEU A 57 -17.82 -7.75 0.39
CA LEU A 57 -16.58 -8.26 0.95
C LEU A 57 -15.54 -7.14 1.17
N PHE A 58 -15.42 -6.22 0.22
CA PHE A 58 -14.55 -5.06 0.30
C PHE A 58 -14.89 -4.18 1.50
N LEU A 59 -16.18 -3.84 1.67
CA LEU A 59 -16.67 -3.05 2.78
C LEU A 59 -16.49 -3.78 4.11
N GLY A 60 -16.79 -5.08 4.15
CA GLY A 60 -16.55 -5.89 5.34
C GLY A 60 -15.08 -5.83 5.77
N ALA A 61 -14.15 -6.14 4.87
CA ALA A 61 -12.72 -6.09 5.17
C ALA A 61 -12.28 -4.70 5.64
N SER A 62 -12.77 -3.65 4.99
CA SER A 62 -12.42 -2.26 5.33
C SER A 62 -12.96 -1.86 6.70
N LEU A 63 -14.22 -2.14 7.01
CA LEU A 63 -14.86 -1.76 8.28
C LEU A 63 -14.35 -2.56 9.48
N PHE A 64 -13.94 -3.82 9.28
CA PHE A 64 -13.40 -4.65 10.37
C PHE A 64 -11.88 -4.50 10.55
N SER A 65 -11.22 -3.77 9.66
CA SER A 65 -9.78 -3.50 9.77
C SER A 65 -9.47 -2.53 10.92
N ARG A 66 -8.22 -2.55 11.40
CA ARG A 66 -7.75 -1.69 12.50
C ARG A 66 -6.54 -0.90 12.06
N SER A 67 -6.48 0.37 12.44
CA SER A 67 -5.26 1.16 12.33
C SER A 67 -4.21 0.67 13.32
N ARG A 68 -2.94 0.78 12.93
CA ARG A 68 -1.80 0.41 13.76
C ARG A 68 -0.72 1.47 13.67
N VAL A 69 -0.04 1.68 14.78
CA VAL A 69 1.16 2.51 14.86
C VAL A 69 2.30 1.58 15.26
N LEU A 70 3.28 1.45 14.38
CA LEU A 70 4.48 0.64 14.58
C LEU A 70 5.48 1.43 15.42
N ALA A 71 6.05 0.79 16.43
CA ALA A 71 7.13 1.39 17.20
C ALA A 71 8.40 1.54 16.35
N PRO A 72 9.32 2.44 16.71
CA PRO A 72 10.64 2.49 16.10
C PRO A 72 11.31 1.11 16.04
N GLY A 73 11.85 0.75 14.88
CA GLY A 73 12.46 -0.56 14.61
C GLY A 73 11.49 -1.70 14.28
N GLU A 74 10.17 -1.52 14.47
CA GLU A 74 9.20 -2.51 13.99
C GLU A 74 9.10 -2.49 12.47
N GLU A 75 9.04 -3.68 11.88
CA GLU A 75 9.03 -3.85 10.43
C GLU A 75 7.61 -3.96 9.87
N LYS A 76 7.36 -3.20 8.81
CA LYS A 76 6.24 -3.38 7.89
C LYS A 76 6.74 -4.03 6.61
N HIS A 77 6.07 -5.09 6.19
CA HIS A 77 6.41 -5.81 4.97
C HIS A 77 5.47 -5.36 3.85
N ILE A 78 6.06 -4.88 2.76
CA ILE A 78 5.33 -4.47 1.57
C ILE A 78 5.62 -5.46 0.47
N CYS A 79 4.57 -5.94 -0.20
CA CYS A 79 4.68 -6.97 -1.21
C CYS A 79 5.27 -6.44 -2.50
N GLU A 80 6.25 -7.18 -3.00
CA GLU A 80 6.70 -7.15 -4.38
C GLU A 80 6.17 -8.41 -5.09
N ILE A 81 6.44 -8.56 -6.39
CA ILE A 81 5.83 -9.63 -7.18
C ILE A 81 6.15 -11.05 -6.68
N ASP A 82 7.32 -11.25 -6.09
CA ASP A 82 7.88 -12.56 -5.72
C ASP A 82 8.67 -12.55 -4.39
N CYS A 83 8.61 -11.46 -3.63
CA CYS A 83 9.17 -11.32 -2.28
C CYS A 83 8.53 -10.15 -1.53
N HIS A 84 8.94 -9.91 -0.29
CA HIS A 84 8.60 -8.70 0.47
C HIS A 84 9.83 -7.83 0.72
N LEU A 85 9.60 -6.53 0.79
CA LEU A 85 10.55 -5.56 1.34
C LEU A 85 10.06 -5.11 2.72
N ALA A 86 10.93 -5.24 3.72
CA ALA A 86 10.68 -4.79 5.07
C ALA A 86 11.16 -3.35 5.25
N TYR A 87 10.30 -2.52 5.84
CA TYR A 87 10.56 -1.12 6.15
C TYR A 87 10.42 -0.89 7.65
N SER A 88 11.35 -0.16 8.25
CA SER A 88 11.27 0.26 9.66
C SER A 88 11.85 1.66 9.84
N VAL A 89 11.29 2.42 10.78
CA VAL A 89 11.86 3.72 11.17
C VAL A 89 12.93 3.48 12.22
N THR A 90 14.16 3.87 11.93
CA THR A 90 15.32 3.69 12.83
C THR A 90 15.77 4.97 13.51
N GLY A 91 15.38 6.13 12.97
CA GLY A 91 15.78 7.43 13.49
C GLY A 91 14.84 8.53 13.01
N SER A 92 14.75 9.62 13.78
CA SER A 92 14.23 10.89 13.27
C SER A 92 14.98 12.06 13.92
N LYS A 93 15.17 13.14 13.15
CA LYS A 93 15.84 14.35 13.58
C LYS A 93 15.00 15.55 13.17
N SER A 94 14.75 16.43 14.13
CA SER A 94 13.97 17.65 13.94
C SER A 94 14.88 18.87 14.01
N GLU A 95 14.82 19.74 13.01
CA GLU A 95 15.59 20.98 12.93
C GLU A 95 14.65 22.18 12.68
N PRO A 96 14.64 23.21 13.55
CA PRO A 96 13.81 24.38 13.32
C PRO A 96 14.31 25.18 12.11
N LEU A 97 13.40 25.65 11.28
CA LEU A 97 13.66 26.53 10.15
C LEU A 97 13.33 27.99 10.50
N PRO A 98 14.02 28.98 9.90
CA PRO A 98 13.82 30.40 10.23
C PRO A 98 12.42 30.96 9.95
N ASP A 99 11.63 30.27 9.13
CA ASP A 99 10.29 30.67 8.68
C ASP A 99 9.16 30.10 9.57
N GLY A 100 9.49 29.54 10.73
CA GLY A 100 8.52 28.93 11.64
C GLY A 100 8.08 27.52 11.21
N ARG A 101 8.79 26.90 10.27
CA ARG A 101 8.65 25.47 9.94
C ARG A 101 9.67 24.62 10.70
N LEU A 102 9.47 23.33 10.65
CA LEU A 102 10.32 22.29 11.20
C LEU A 102 10.72 21.36 10.07
N ARG A 103 12.03 21.16 9.91
CA ARG A 103 12.57 20.13 9.03
C ARG A 103 12.67 18.84 9.81
N GLU A 104 11.89 17.85 9.42
CA GLU A 104 11.90 16.51 9.99
C GLU A 104 12.62 15.57 9.02
N THR A 105 13.73 15.01 9.44
CA THR A 105 14.45 13.98 8.69
C THR A 105 14.18 12.64 9.35
N VAL A 106 13.52 11.72 8.65
CA VAL A 106 13.20 10.38 9.15
C VAL A 106 14.09 9.36 8.46
N THR A 107 14.90 8.65 9.24
CA THR A 107 15.74 7.56 8.75
C THR A 107 14.94 6.27 8.70
N VAL A 108 14.77 5.75 7.50
CA VAL A 108 14.06 4.50 7.21
C VAL A 108 15.05 3.43 6.80
N LYS A 109 15.03 2.29 7.48
CA LYS A 109 15.73 1.09 7.04
C LYS A 109 14.85 0.29 6.09
N VAL A 110 15.39 -0.03 4.93
CA VAL A 110 14.79 -0.91 3.92
C VAL A 110 15.60 -2.20 3.88
N ARG A 111 14.92 -3.35 3.93
CA ARG A 111 15.55 -4.67 3.92
C ARG A 111 14.82 -5.61 2.99
N PHE A 112 15.57 -6.39 2.22
CA PHE A 112 15.00 -7.50 1.46
C PHE A 112 14.69 -8.67 2.41
N ASP A 113 13.45 -9.15 2.42
CA ASP A 113 13.05 -10.29 3.26
C ASP A 113 13.28 -11.64 2.55
N GLU A 114 14.45 -12.23 2.76
CA GLU A 114 14.82 -13.53 2.15
C GLU A 114 13.86 -14.66 2.52
N GLY A 115 13.17 -14.59 3.66
CA GLY A 115 12.21 -15.62 4.07
C GLY A 115 10.97 -15.70 3.17
N THR A 116 10.79 -14.71 2.30
CA THR A 116 9.59 -14.55 1.46
C THR A 116 9.89 -14.72 -0.04
N ILE A 117 11.15 -15.00 -0.38
CA ILE A 117 11.58 -15.15 -1.76
C ILE A 117 10.98 -16.41 -2.41
N SER A 118 10.49 -16.29 -3.64
CA SER A 118 10.11 -17.44 -4.46
C SER A 118 11.30 -18.36 -4.72
N ALA A 119 11.09 -19.68 -4.64
CA ALA A 119 12.11 -20.69 -4.98
C ALA A 119 12.62 -20.61 -6.44
N ARG A 120 11.92 -19.86 -7.31
CA ARG A 120 12.30 -19.64 -8.72
C ARG A 120 13.12 -18.36 -8.92
N ARG A 121 13.27 -17.50 -7.91
CA ARG A 121 14.03 -16.26 -8.01
C ARG A 121 15.51 -16.51 -7.76
N SER A 122 16.38 -15.84 -8.51
CA SER A 122 17.82 -15.87 -8.25
C SER A 122 18.18 -15.10 -6.98
N HIS A 123 19.11 -15.63 -6.19
CA HIS A 123 19.70 -14.95 -5.02
C HIS A 123 20.69 -13.82 -5.38
N THR A 124 21.06 -13.70 -6.67
CA THR A 124 21.99 -12.68 -7.14
C THR A 124 21.34 -11.62 -8.01
N ALA A 125 20.06 -11.78 -8.33
CA ALA A 125 19.31 -10.81 -9.13
C ALA A 125 18.77 -9.68 -8.24
N SER A 126 19.08 -8.44 -8.60
CA SER A 126 18.62 -7.27 -7.86
C SER A 126 17.11 -7.04 -8.06
N LEU A 127 16.49 -6.42 -7.05
CA LEU A 127 15.14 -5.90 -7.07
C LEU A 127 15.19 -4.38 -6.95
N THR A 128 14.59 -3.68 -7.89
CA THR A 128 14.25 -2.28 -7.69
C THR A 128 12.86 -2.23 -7.06
N PRO A 129 12.68 -1.56 -5.90
CA PRO A 129 11.37 -1.44 -5.27
C PRO A 129 10.34 -0.78 -6.19
N ASN A 130 9.08 -1.23 -6.12
CA ASN A 130 7.96 -0.57 -6.79
C ASN A 130 7.70 0.84 -6.20
N SER A 131 6.75 1.56 -6.82
CA SER A 131 6.43 2.94 -6.43
C SER A 131 5.97 3.03 -4.97
N ARG A 132 6.60 3.93 -4.22
CA ARG A 132 6.25 4.20 -2.81
C ARG A 132 5.59 5.55 -2.66
N TYR A 133 4.78 5.66 -1.61
CA TYR A 133 4.25 6.92 -1.11
C TYR A 133 4.76 7.10 0.31
N VAL A 134 5.32 8.27 0.59
CA VAL A 134 5.76 8.65 1.94
C VAL A 134 5.22 10.03 2.31
N ALA A 135 4.68 10.12 3.51
CA ALA A 135 4.21 11.36 4.08
C ALA A 135 4.33 11.30 5.61
N LEU A 136 4.57 12.45 6.23
CA LEU A 136 4.23 12.60 7.64
C LEU A 136 2.75 12.93 7.76
N VAL A 137 2.10 12.35 8.76
CA VAL A 137 0.71 12.64 9.11
C VAL A 137 0.63 13.14 10.55
N ASP A 138 -0.13 14.21 10.78
CA ASP A 138 -0.37 14.76 12.11
C ASP A 138 -1.63 14.16 12.77
N ALA A 139 -1.91 14.58 14.01
CA ALA A 139 -3.09 14.12 14.75
C ALA A 139 -4.43 14.52 14.08
N GLN A 140 -4.43 15.54 13.24
CA GLN A 140 -5.61 16.02 12.51
C GLN A 140 -5.78 15.31 11.16
N GLY A 141 -4.79 14.51 10.73
CA GLY A 141 -4.78 13.80 9.47
C GLY A 141 -4.26 14.61 8.29
N HIS A 142 -3.60 15.75 8.52
CA HIS A 142 -2.92 16.46 7.43
C HIS A 142 -1.67 15.69 7.03
N GLU A 143 -1.49 15.55 5.72
CA GLU A 143 -0.35 14.85 5.14
C GLU A 143 0.68 15.83 4.59
N TYR A 144 1.94 15.59 4.93
CA TYR A 144 3.11 16.34 4.47
C TYR A 144 3.99 15.38 3.67
N PRO A 145 3.90 15.36 2.33
CA PRO A 145 4.60 14.40 1.50
C PRO A 145 6.12 14.62 1.52
N GLY A 146 6.87 13.53 1.46
CA GLY A 146 8.34 13.53 1.35
C GLY A 146 8.82 12.94 0.03
N SER A 147 10.12 13.08 -0.27
CA SER A 147 10.70 12.44 -1.45
C SER A 147 10.85 10.93 -1.27
N THR A 148 10.66 10.19 -2.36
CA THR A 148 10.82 8.72 -2.41
C THR A 148 12.08 8.29 -3.13
N ASP A 149 12.90 9.22 -3.61
CA ASP A 149 14.00 8.91 -4.53
C ASP A 149 15.02 7.94 -3.92
N GLU A 150 15.32 8.11 -2.63
CA GLU A 150 16.24 7.23 -1.91
C GLU A 150 15.67 5.82 -1.66
N LEU A 151 14.34 5.65 -1.75
CA LEU A 151 13.67 4.36 -1.56
C LEU A 151 13.69 3.47 -2.81
N ARG A 152 14.22 3.97 -3.93
CA ARG A 152 14.29 3.24 -5.21
C ARG A 152 15.59 2.47 -5.39
N ARG A 153 16.50 2.51 -4.42
CA ARG A 153 17.77 1.79 -4.50
C ARG A 153 17.50 0.28 -4.63
N ALA A 154 18.15 -0.32 -5.62
CA ALA A 154 18.07 -1.76 -5.85
C ALA A 154 18.73 -2.54 -4.70
N LEU A 155 18.14 -3.69 -4.34
CA LEU A 155 18.68 -4.62 -3.34
C LEU A 155 18.76 -6.03 -3.92
N ILE A 156 19.77 -6.81 -3.53
CA ILE A 156 19.72 -8.28 -3.66
C ILE A 156 19.13 -8.91 -2.39
N PRO A 157 18.70 -10.18 -2.43
CA PRO A 157 18.30 -10.91 -1.24
C PRO A 157 19.30 -10.76 -0.08
N GLY A 158 18.78 -10.44 1.10
CA GLY A 158 19.55 -10.29 2.34
C GLY A 158 20.11 -8.89 2.57
N GLU A 159 20.18 -8.05 1.53
CA GLU A 159 20.65 -6.68 1.68
C GLU A 159 19.67 -5.80 2.44
N SER A 160 20.25 -4.77 3.08
CA SER A 160 19.50 -3.65 3.63
C SER A 160 20.28 -2.35 3.45
N TYR A 161 19.56 -1.24 3.44
CA TYR A 161 20.14 0.09 3.50
C TYR A 161 19.27 1.00 4.36
N THR A 162 19.81 2.15 4.74
CA THR A 162 19.05 3.24 5.36
C THR A 162 18.94 4.41 4.38
N ALA A 163 17.81 5.07 4.37
CA ALA A 163 17.53 6.27 3.59
C ALA A 163 16.96 7.35 4.51
N ASP A 164 17.34 8.59 4.26
CA ASP A 164 16.88 9.74 5.03
C ASP A 164 15.80 10.47 4.23
N ILE A 165 14.60 10.50 4.76
CA ILE A 165 13.46 11.15 4.11
C ILE A 165 13.22 12.49 4.81
N VAL A 166 13.37 13.57 4.06
CA VAL A 166 13.21 14.93 4.58
C VAL A 166 11.79 15.43 4.33
N PHE A 167 11.19 16.00 5.37
CA PHE A 167 9.88 16.62 5.37
C PHE A 167 9.98 18.03 5.93
N GLU A 168 9.16 18.94 5.42
CA GLU A 168 9.02 20.29 5.98
C GLU A 168 7.58 20.45 6.48
N VAL A 169 7.41 20.63 7.79
CA VAL A 169 6.11 20.69 8.48
C VAL A 169 6.00 21.99 9.29
N PRO A 170 4.80 22.47 9.63
CA PRO A 170 4.64 23.58 10.57
C PRO A 170 5.25 23.25 11.94
N ALA A 171 5.92 24.20 12.61
CA ALA A 171 6.58 23.93 13.89
C ALA A 171 5.62 23.60 15.05
N ALA A 172 4.34 23.98 14.91
CA ALA A 172 3.30 23.66 15.90
C ALA A 172 2.73 22.25 15.75
N THR A 173 3.16 21.48 14.75
CA THR A 173 2.63 20.15 14.47
C THR A 173 3.16 19.13 15.49
N ALA A 174 2.25 18.42 16.14
CA ALA A 174 2.54 17.40 17.13
C ALA A 174 2.06 16.02 16.66
N ASP A 175 2.53 14.97 17.34
CA ASP A 175 2.14 13.57 17.10
C ASP A 175 2.33 13.09 15.66
N LEU A 176 3.38 13.57 15.01
CA LEU A 176 3.77 13.16 13.67
C LEU A 176 4.02 11.66 13.60
N ARG A 177 3.50 11.03 12.54
CA ARG A 177 3.71 9.63 12.21
C ARG A 177 4.09 9.50 10.74
N LEU A 178 4.94 8.53 10.41
CA LEU A 178 5.29 8.26 9.04
C LEU A 178 4.26 7.30 8.41
N VAL A 179 3.67 7.72 7.30
CA VAL A 179 2.99 6.86 6.34
C VAL A 179 4.04 6.43 5.32
N LEU A 180 4.23 5.11 5.16
CA LEU A 180 5.02 4.54 4.07
C LEU A 180 4.21 3.36 3.50
N ARG A 181 3.79 3.46 2.24
CA ARG A 181 2.88 2.50 1.58
C ARG A 181 3.17 2.39 0.09
N ASN A 182 2.57 1.41 -0.58
CA ASN A 182 2.55 1.33 -2.05
C ASN A 182 1.80 2.53 -2.66
N ASN A 183 2.24 2.96 -3.84
CA ASN A 183 1.66 4.08 -4.57
C ASN A 183 1.00 3.66 -5.90
N ASP A 184 0.51 2.42 -5.94
CA ASP A 184 -0.16 1.85 -7.10
C ASP A 184 -1.68 2.02 -6.97
N ALA A 185 -2.33 2.63 -7.96
CA ALA A 185 -3.71 3.10 -7.85
C ALA A 185 -4.72 1.96 -7.68
N GLU A 186 -4.46 0.82 -8.31
CA GLU A 186 -5.29 -0.39 -8.28
C GLU A 186 -5.45 -0.95 -6.86
N THR A 187 -4.45 -0.73 -5.99
CA THR A 187 -4.47 -1.24 -4.61
C THR A 187 -5.56 -0.58 -3.75
N THR A 188 -6.14 0.52 -4.21
CA THR A 188 -7.32 1.16 -3.61
C THR A 188 -8.56 0.26 -3.67
N PHE A 189 -8.62 -0.66 -4.64
CA PHE A 189 -9.77 -1.54 -4.86
C PHE A 189 -9.54 -2.97 -4.36
N ILE A 190 -8.31 -3.33 -3.98
CA ILE A 190 -7.99 -4.68 -3.52
C ILE A 190 -8.52 -4.88 -2.10
N ILE A 191 -9.39 -5.87 -1.90
CA ILE A 191 -9.97 -6.19 -0.60
C ILE A 191 -8.89 -6.44 0.46
N GLY A 192 -8.94 -5.70 1.57
CA GLY A 192 -8.06 -5.89 2.72
C GLY A 192 -6.67 -5.26 2.56
N HIS A 193 -6.43 -4.52 1.47
CA HIS A 193 -5.20 -3.78 1.30
C HIS A 193 -5.23 -2.47 2.09
N GLU A 194 -4.09 -2.03 2.61
CA GLU A 194 -4.06 -0.83 3.44
C GLU A 194 -4.41 0.45 2.66
N ASN A 195 -4.25 0.48 1.34
CA ASN A 195 -4.66 1.60 0.49
C ASN A 195 -6.18 1.65 0.27
N SER A 196 -6.92 0.60 0.60
CA SER A 196 -8.35 0.56 0.38
C SER A 196 -9.08 1.66 1.15
N LEU A 197 -10.18 2.11 0.54
CA LEU A 197 -11.08 3.09 1.15
C LEU A 197 -11.60 2.56 2.49
N TRP A 198 -11.55 3.39 3.52
CA TRP A 198 -11.95 3.09 4.90
C TRP A 198 -11.16 1.97 5.60
N HIS A 199 -10.18 1.36 4.95
CA HIS A 199 -9.32 0.40 5.61
C HIS A 199 -8.36 1.11 6.56
N GLY A 200 -8.15 0.49 7.73
CA GLY A 200 -7.22 0.90 8.75
C GLY A 200 -5.81 0.96 8.19
N LYS A 201 -5.10 2.03 8.54
CA LYS A 201 -3.75 2.32 8.05
C LYS A 201 -2.70 1.86 9.04
N THR A 202 -1.57 1.39 8.54
CA THR A 202 -0.38 1.12 9.35
C THR A 202 0.63 2.24 9.15
N THR A 203 0.91 2.95 10.23
CA THR A 203 1.86 4.08 10.28
C THR A 203 3.03 3.74 11.21
N PHE A 204 4.13 4.47 11.12
CA PHE A 204 5.26 4.33 12.05
C PHE A 204 5.30 5.53 12.99
N ALA A 205 5.55 5.26 14.27
CA ALA A 205 5.95 6.28 15.21
C ALA A 205 7.37 6.76 14.86
N LEU A 206 7.62 8.05 15.05
CA LEU A 206 8.94 8.62 14.84
C LEU A 206 9.86 8.27 16.03
N ALA A 207 11.08 7.85 15.73
CA ALA A 207 12.09 7.55 16.72
C ALA A 207 12.72 8.86 17.20
N LYS A 208 12.46 9.29 18.44
CA LYS A 208 13.15 10.48 18.97
C LYS A 208 14.66 10.24 18.95
N ALA A 209 15.43 11.17 18.40
CA ALA A 209 16.88 11.16 18.54
C ALA A 209 17.21 11.16 20.04
N SER A 210 17.94 10.15 20.50
CA SER A 210 18.55 10.11 21.84
C SER A 210 19.81 10.97 21.89
#